data_AF-A0A3B9R2R1-F1
#
_entry.id   AF-A0A3B9R2R1-F1
#
_cell.length_a   1.000
_cell.length_b   1.000
_cell.length_c   1.000
_cell.angle_alpha   90.00
_cell.angle_beta   90.00
_cell.angle_gamma   90.00
#
_symmetry.space_group_name_H-M   'P 1'
#
loop_
_entity.id
_entity.type
_entity.pdbx_description
1 polymer ?
#
loop_
_entity_poly.entity_id
_entity_poly.type
_entity_poly.pdbx_seq_one_letter_code
_entity_poly.pdbx_strand_id
1 'polypeptide(L)'
;MSLTLNTRWQLGLWPGAMALFLLTAVIAGSLTAVSALSDTASIIATLRDPYFFQVVRFTLWQATLSTLISVILAVPVARAYARRPAFAGRKILITLMGLPVVMPVIVAVFGIVAVYGRSGLLNFLLQPTGVSVPIELYGLTGILLAHTFFNLPLAVRLLLPAWDQITNETWRTASTLGMSSTQLFRFIEWPALSAFLPGVIVVIFLLCFTSFAVVLTLGGGPAATTIEVAIYQALRFEFDPAQAAVLALAQLLLCAGSALLLIRWMRVLTQTSGRKSDSRARPDTGTRAGRLFDFGVIGLCGLFVFTPVAALVTSGLRGPVATVLLDTDLWQAAARSLGIALTATSLAGIMALGIATTARFLV
;
A
#
# COMPACT_ATOMS: atom_id res chain seq x y z
N MET A 1 10.81 -36.69 42.48
CA MET A 1 11.69 -35.57 42.08
C MET A 1 11.50 -35.31 40.59
N SER A 2 10.45 -34.56 40.21
CA SER A 2 10.23 -34.12 38.81
C SER A 2 9.13 -33.06 38.75
N LEU A 3 9.46 -31.83 39.16
CA LEU A 3 8.58 -30.65 39.08
C LEU A 3 9.35 -29.41 38.60
N THR A 4 10.27 -29.58 37.65
CA THR A 4 11.10 -28.48 37.11
C THR A 4 10.92 -28.27 35.60
N LEU A 5 9.87 -28.82 34.99
CA LEU A 5 9.55 -28.60 33.58
C LEU A 5 8.53 -27.47 33.32
N ASN A 6 7.94 -26.83 34.34
CA ASN A 6 6.77 -25.97 34.13
C ASN A 6 7.04 -24.44 34.15
N THR A 7 8.14 -23.97 34.74
CA THR A 7 8.38 -22.51 34.91
C THR A 7 8.87 -21.83 33.64
N ARG A 8 9.69 -22.49 32.82
CA ARG A 8 10.21 -21.91 31.56
C ARG A 8 9.12 -21.79 30.47
N TRP A 9 8.20 -22.75 30.42
CA TRP A 9 7.03 -22.71 29.53
C TRP A 9 6.05 -21.62 29.94
N GLN A 10 5.76 -21.47 31.24
CA GLN A 10 4.86 -20.43 31.72
C GLN A 10 5.42 -19.02 31.49
N LEU A 11 6.72 -18.78 31.75
CA LEU A 11 7.36 -17.46 31.56
C LEU A 11 7.40 -16.99 30.09
N GLY A 12 7.45 -17.90 29.11
CA GLY A 12 7.47 -17.58 27.68
C GLY A 12 6.11 -17.21 27.08
N LEU A 13 5.01 -17.54 27.76
CA LEU A 13 3.64 -17.28 27.29
C LEU A 13 3.10 -15.91 27.72
N TRP A 14 3.58 -15.38 28.86
CA TRP A 14 3.11 -14.10 29.41
C TRP A 14 3.26 -12.89 28.48
N PRO A 15 4.38 -12.71 27.74
CA PRO A 15 4.53 -11.55 26.87
C PRO A 15 3.53 -11.53 25.72
N GLY A 16 3.31 -12.67 25.05
CA GLY A 16 2.30 -12.80 24.01
C GLY A 16 0.87 -12.70 24.56
N ALA A 17 0.60 -13.26 25.74
CA ALA A 17 -0.71 -13.15 26.40
C ALA A 17 -1.03 -11.70 26.79
N MET A 18 -0.08 -10.94 27.34
CA MET A 18 -0.24 -9.51 27.64
C MET A 18 -0.46 -8.70 26.36
N ALA A 19 0.30 -8.98 25.30
CA ALA A 19 0.14 -8.27 24.03
C ALA A 19 -1.25 -8.53 23.42
N LEU A 20 -1.69 -9.79 23.43
CA LEU A 20 -3.02 -10.18 22.97
C LEU A 20 -4.11 -9.54 23.84
N PHE A 21 -3.96 -9.56 25.16
CA PHE A 21 -4.90 -8.92 26.09
C PHE A 21 -5.01 -7.42 25.86
N LEU A 22 -3.90 -6.70 25.65
CA LEU A 22 -3.94 -5.28 25.35
C LEU A 22 -4.65 -4.99 24.02
N LEU A 23 -4.36 -5.78 22.98
CA LEU A 23 -5.03 -5.64 21.69
C LEU A 23 -6.53 -5.93 21.80
N THR A 24 -6.92 -7.01 22.48
CA THR A 24 -8.33 -7.36 22.68
C THR A 24 -9.04 -6.34 23.55
N ALA A 25 -8.39 -5.80 24.59
CA ALA A 25 -8.95 -4.76 25.44
C ALA A 25 -9.18 -3.45 24.67
N VAL A 26 -8.26 -3.04 23.80
CA VAL A 26 -8.43 -1.84 22.94
C VAL A 26 -9.57 -2.05 21.94
N ILE A 27 -9.63 -3.21 21.30
CA ILE A 27 -10.69 -3.55 20.34
C ILE A 27 -12.05 -3.63 21.06
N ALA A 28 -12.12 -4.32 22.20
CA ALA A 28 -13.32 -4.45 23.01
C ALA A 28 -13.78 -3.09 23.55
N GLY A 29 -12.87 -2.26 24.07
CA GLY A 29 -13.15 -0.90 24.51
C GLY A 29 -13.77 -0.05 23.38
N SER A 30 -13.17 -0.10 22.19
CA SER A 30 -13.70 0.60 21.01
C SER A 30 -15.10 0.09 20.62
N LEU A 31 -15.31 -1.22 20.61
CA LEU A 31 -16.63 -1.83 20.33
C LEU A 31 -17.67 -1.46 21.38
N THR A 32 -17.31 -1.43 22.66
CA THR A 32 -18.21 -1.02 23.74
C THR A 32 -18.62 0.44 23.63
N ALA A 33 -17.67 1.33 23.33
CA ALA A 33 -17.96 2.75 23.11
C ALA A 33 -18.92 2.95 21.92
N VAL A 34 -18.66 2.26 20.80
CA VAL A 34 -19.54 2.25 19.63
C VAL A 34 -20.94 1.74 19.98
N SER A 35 -21.04 0.64 20.75
CA SER A 35 -22.35 0.09 21.16
C SER A 35 -23.11 0.99 22.12
N ALA A 36 -22.41 1.76 22.97
CA ALA A 36 -23.03 2.72 23.88
C ALA A 36 -23.53 3.98 23.16
N LEU A 37 -22.94 4.31 22.00
CA LEU A 37 -23.31 5.45 21.18
C LEU A 37 -24.38 5.10 20.13
N SER A 38 -24.60 3.83 19.84
CA SER A 38 -25.45 3.38 18.73
C SER A 38 -26.70 2.67 19.24
N ASP A 39 -27.84 3.37 19.23
CA ASP A 39 -29.13 2.74 19.45
C ASP A 39 -29.60 1.97 18.20
N THR A 40 -30.43 0.93 18.39
CA THR A 40 -31.03 0.15 17.30
C THR A 40 -31.75 1.04 16.27
N ALA A 41 -32.37 2.13 16.72
CA ALA A 41 -33.01 3.11 15.85
C ALA A 41 -32.00 3.82 14.94
N SER A 42 -30.86 4.26 15.46
CA SER A 42 -29.79 4.93 14.71
C SER A 42 -29.12 3.98 13.71
N ILE A 43 -28.95 2.70 14.08
CA ILE A 43 -28.46 1.65 13.18
C ILE A 43 -29.42 1.47 12.00
N ILE A 44 -30.72 1.29 12.27
CA ILE A 44 -31.73 1.10 11.22
C ILE A 44 -31.85 2.35 10.35
N ALA A 45 -31.79 3.56 10.93
CA ALA A 45 -31.84 4.82 10.19
C ALA A 45 -30.67 4.94 9.22
N THR A 46 -29.44 4.68 9.69
CA THR A 46 -28.23 4.75 8.86
C THR A 46 -28.22 3.67 7.78
N LEU A 47 -28.66 2.45 8.08
CA LEU A 47 -28.74 1.36 7.10
C LEU A 47 -29.83 1.56 6.03
N ARG A 48 -30.79 2.46 6.26
CA ARG A 48 -31.81 2.84 5.28
C ARG A 48 -31.44 4.10 4.49
N ASP A 49 -30.39 4.80 4.91
CA ASP A 49 -29.94 6.03 4.29
C ASP A 49 -29.32 5.74 2.89
N PRO A 50 -29.84 6.34 1.80
CA PRO A 50 -29.21 6.26 0.49
C PRO A 50 -27.74 6.71 0.48
N TYR A 51 -27.37 7.66 1.35
CA TYR A 51 -26.01 8.17 1.47
C TYR A 51 -25.05 7.06 1.94
N PHE A 52 -25.45 6.23 2.89
CA PHE A 52 -24.66 5.08 3.35
C PHE A 52 -24.27 4.16 2.19
N PHE A 53 -25.24 3.77 1.35
CA PHE A 53 -24.96 2.90 0.20
C PHE A 53 -24.11 3.59 -0.88
N GLN A 54 -24.28 4.90 -1.08
CA GLN A 54 -23.43 5.67 -1.99
C GLN A 54 -21.96 5.63 -1.53
N VAL A 55 -21.71 5.89 -0.25
CA VAL A 55 -20.37 5.91 0.34
C VAL A 55 -19.73 4.52 0.32
N VAL A 56 -20.49 3.47 0.69
CA VAL A 56 -20.00 2.08 0.62
C VAL A 56 -19.66 1.68 -0.82
N ARG A 57 -20.56 1.94 -1.77
CA ARG A 57 -20.35 1.63 -3.18
C ARG A 57 -19.14 2.38 -3.75
N PHE A 58 -19.03 3.68 -3.45
CA PHE A 58 -17.91 4.48 -3.90
C PHE A 58 -16.58 3.96 -3.32
N THR A 59 -16.54 3.66 -2.02
CA THR A 59 -15.34 3.12 -1.35
C THR A 59 -14.89 1.81 -1.99
N LEU A 60 -15.80 0.85 -2.17
CA LEU A 60 -15.50 -0.43 -2.81
C LEU A 60 -15.07 -0.27 -4.27
N TRP A 61 -15.78 0.56 -5.03
CA TRP A 61 -15.48 0.83 -6.44
C TRP A 61 -14.11 1.49 -6.61
N GLN A 62 -13.87 2.57 -5.88
CA GLN A 62 -12.62 3.33 -5.93
C GLN A 62 -11.44 2.47 -5.48
N ALA A 63 -11.57 1.72 -4.38
CA ALA A 63 -10.49 0.86 -3.88
C ALA A 63 -10.15 -0.25 -4.88
N THR A 64 -11.17 -0.88 -5.46
CA THR A 64 -10.99 -1.91 -6.51
C THR A 64 -10.27 -1.32 -7.72
N LEU A 65 -10.73 -0.18 -8.23
CA LEU A 65 -10.15 0.45 -9.41
C LEU A 65 -8.70 0.89 -9.17
N SER A 66 -8.41 1.49 -8.00
CA SER A 66 -7.05 1.89 -7.60
C SER A 66 -6.11 0.69 -7.52
N THR A 67 -6.61 -0.43 -6.99
CA THR A 67 -5.86 -1.68 -6.87
C THR A 67 -5.54 -2.27 -8.23
N LEU A 68 -6.55 -2.38 -9.09
CA LEU A 68 -6.38 -2.93 -10.43
C LEU A 68 -5.38 -2.11 -11.24
N ILE A 69 -5.51 -0.78 -11.26
CA ILE A 69 -4.57 0.10 -11.98
C ILE A 69 -3.16 -0.08 -11.44
N SER A 70 -2.98 -0.04 -10.12
CA SER A 70 -1.66 -0.18 -9.49
C SER A 70 -1.00 -1.52 -9.78
N VAL A 71 -1.75 -2.63 -9.65
CA VAL A 71 -1.23 -3.99 -9.86
C VAL A 71 -0.98 -4.26 -11.34
N ILE A 72 -1.90 -3.90 -12.23
CA ILE A 72 -1.74 -4.08 -13.69
C ILE A 72 -0.50 -3.33 -14.19
N LEU A 73 -0.27 -2.10 -13.73
CA LEU A 73 0.93 -1.34 -14.08
C LEU A 73 2.20 -1.88 -13.40
N ALA A 74 2.10 -2.46 -12.21
CA ALA A 74 3.23 -3.04 -11.51
C ALA A 74 3.76 -4.32 -12.16
N VAL A 75 2.90 -5.16 -12.76
CA VAL A 75 3.30 -6.42 -13.41
C VAL A 75 4.39 -6.24 -14.49
N PRO A 76 4.22 -5.39 -15.52
CA PRO A 76 5.25 -5.19 -16.54
C PRO A 76 6.52 -4.55 -15.97
N VAL A 77 6.41 -3.68 -14.97
CA VAL A 77 7.56 -3.06 -14.29
C VAL A 77 8.35 -4.10 -13.49
N ALA A 78 7.68 -4.93 -12.69
CA ALA A 78 8.30 -6.01 -11.92
C ALA A 78 8.96 -7.03 -12.86
N ARG A 79 8.28 -7.39 -13.95
CA ARG A 79 8.84 -8.24 -15.00
C ARG A 79 10.11 -7.65 -15.62
N ALA A 80 10.12 -6.35 -15.92
CA ALA A 80 11.30 -5.67 -16.46
C ALA A 80 12.49 -5.71 -15.48
N TYR A 81 12.25 -5.47 -14.18
CA TYR A 81 13.27 -5.60 -13.14
C TYR A 81 13.77 -7.04 -12.96
N ALA A 82 12.91 -8.04 -13.12
CA ALA A 82 13.27 -9.46 -13.09
C ALA A 82 14.10 -9.87 -14.32
N ARG A 83 13.76 -9.34 -15.51
CA ARG A 83 14.53 -9.54 -16.75
C ARG A 83 15.92 -8.93 -16.73
N ARG A 84 16.12 -7.88 -15.93
CA ARG A 84 17.36 -7.10 -15.86
C ARG A 84 17.96 -7.16 -14.45
N PRO A 85 18.58 -8.29 -14.05
CA PRO A 85 19.11 -8.45 -12.70
C PRO A 85 20.38 -7.61 -12.43
N ALA A 86 21.15 -7.25 -13.46
CA ALA A 86 22.52 -6.74 -13.32
C ALA A 86 22.79 -5.40 -14.05
N PHE A 87 21.85 -4.44 -14.02
CA PHE A 87 22.12 -3.09 -14.53
C PHE A 87 22.50 -2.09 -13.42
N ALA A 88 23.33 -1.11 -13.77
CA ALA A 88 23.77 -0.07 -12.85
C ALA A 88 22.59 0.74 -12.30
N GLY A 89 22.58 1.02 -11.00
CA GLY A 89 21.50 1.78 -10.35
C GLY A 89 20.25 0.97 -9.99
N ARG A 90 20.14 -0.32 -10.38
CA ARG A 90 19.00 -1.18 -10.03
C ARG A 90 18.66 -1.16 -8.54
N LYS A 91 19.67 -1.38 -7.69
CA LYS A 91 19.49 -1.40 -6.23
C LYS A 91 18.93 -0.06 -5.74
N ILE A 92 19.49 1.05 -6.22
CA ILE A 92 19.05 2.40 -5.87
C ILE A 92 17.60 2.60 -6.28
N LEU A 93 17.22 2.30 -7.53
CA LEU A 93 15.84 2.48 -8.00
C LEU A 93 14.84 1.65 -7.18
N ILE A 94 15.13 0.37 -6.92
CA ILE A 94 14.25 -0.49 -6.11
C ILE A 94 14.18 0.00 -4.65
N THR A 95 15.28 0.50 -4.08
CA THR A 95 15.28 1.09 -2.74
C THR A 95 14.47 2.38 -2.70
N LEU A 96 14.64 3.27 -3.68
CA LEU A 96 13.92 4.54 -3.77
C LEU A 96 12.43 4.34 -4.06
N MET A 97 12.02 3.22 -4.67
CA MET A 97 10.61 2.81 -4.75
C MET A 97 9.96 2.63 -3.37
N GLY A 98 10.74 2.50 -2.29
CA GLY A 98 10.21 2.55 -0.92
C GLY A 98 9.81 3.96 -0.46
N LEU A 99 10.27 5.03 -1.11
CA LEU A 99 10.05 6.41 -0.65
C LEU A 99 8.57 6.78 -0.54
N PRO A 100 7.72 6.59 -1.57
CA PRO A 100 6.33 7.03 -1.50
C PRO A 100 5.57 6.46 -0.29
N VAL A 101 5.85 5.21 0.07
CA VAL A 101 5.19 4.51 1.18
C VAL A 101 5.54 5.13 2.55
N VAL A 102 6.72 5.74 2.68
CA VAL A 102 7.20 6.33 3.92
C VAL A 102 6.87 7.82 4.01
N MET A 103 6.52 8.46 2.89
CA MET A 103 6.18 9.88 2.88
C MET A 103 4.87 10.16 3.63
N PRO A 104 4.80 11.28 4.38
CA PRO A 104 3.52 11.76 4.87
C PRO A 104 2.56 12.00 3.70
N VAL A 105 1.33 11.49 3.80
CA VAL A 105 0.39 11.46 2.68
C VAL A 105 0.13 12.86 2.11
N ILE A 106 -0.10 13.85 2.97
CA ILE A 106 -0.33 15.25 2.57
C ILE A 106 0.85 15.82 1.79
N VAL A 107 2.07 15.50 2.22
CA VAL A 107 3.31 15.95 1.58
C VAL A 107 3.46 15.36 0.18
N ALA A 108 3.13 14.08 0.03
CA ALA A 108 3.09 13.43 -1.28
C ALA A 108 1.97 13.98 -2.18
N VAL A 109 0.79 14.28 -1.64
CA VAL A 109 -0.30 14.94 -2.39
C VAL A 109 0.16 16.29 -2.95
N PHE A 110 0.86 17.11 -2.17
CA PHE A 110 1.43 18.37 -2.69
C PHE A 110 2.44 18.13 -3.81
N GLY A 111 3.29 17.11 -3.70
CA GLY A 111 4.20 16.72 -4.79
C GLY A 111 3.44 16.33 -6.07
N ILE A 112 2.35 15.58 -5.94
CA ILE A 112 1.49 15.18 -7.07
C ILE A 112 0.85 16.43 -7.69
N VAL A 113 0.31 17.34 -6.88
CA VAL A 113 -0.30 18.60 -7.35
C VAL A 113 0.73 19.48 -8.06
N ALA A 114 1.97 19.56 -7.57
CA ALA A 114 3.04 20.33 -8.20
C ALA A 114 3.43 19.81 -9.59
N VAL A 115 3.24 18.51 -9.85
CA VAL A 115 3.58 17.90 -11.14
C VAL A 115 2.37 17.83 -12.08
N TYR A 116 1.26 17.26 -11.59
CA TYR A 116 0.07 16.91 -12.38
C TYR A 116 -1.06 17.93 -12.27
N GLY A 117 -0.91 18.96 -11.44
CA GLY A 117 -1.91 20.01 -11.30
C GLY A 117 -2.06 20.85 -12.56
N ARG A 118 -3.11 21.67 -12.58
CA ARG A 118 -3.45 22.54 -13.72
C ARG A 118 -2.29 23.47 -14.11
N SER A 119 -1.54 23.97 -13.13
CA SER A 119 -0.32 24.78 -13.33
C SER A 119 0.96 24.00 -13.01
N GLY A 120 0.90 22.66 -13.03
CA GLY A 120 2.01 21.79 -12.67
C GLY A 120 3.04 21.62 -13.79
N LEU A 121 4.15 20.97 -13.43
CA LEU A 121 5.29 20.72 -14.34
C LEU A 121 4.87 20.05 -15.66
N LEU A 122 3.92 19.10 -15.63
CA LEU A 122 3.46 18.41 -16.83
C LEU A 122 2.81 19.37 -17.83
N ASN A 123 1.89 20.22 -17.37
CA ASN A 123 1.22 21.21 -18.21
C ASN A 123 2.21 22.28 -18.71
N PHE A 124 3.17 22.68 -17.88
CA PHE A 124 4.24 23.60 -18.29
C PHE A 124 5.10 23.02 -19.42
N LEU A 125 5.49 21.75 -19.35
CA LEU A 125 6.29 21.09 -20.39
C LEU A 125 5.51 20.83 -21.69
N LEU A 126 4.20 20.67 -21.61
CA LEU A 126 3.32 20.46 -22.78
C LEU A 126 2.82 21.77 -23.40
N GLN A 127 2.98 22.91 -22.71
CA GLN A 127 2.59 24.22 -23.24
C GLN A 127 3.17 24.54 -24.63
N PRO A 128 4.45 24.25 -24.95
CA PRO A 128 5.02 24.52 -26.27
C PRO A 128 4.43 23.66 -27.40
N THR A 129 3.85 22.50 -27.08
CA THR A 129 3.23 21.62 -28.10
C THR A 129 1.78 22.01 -28.41
N GLY A 130 1.23 23.00 -27.70
CA GLY A 130 -0.18 23.40 -27.81
C GLY A 130 -1.16 22.39 -27.21
N VAL A 131 -0.68 21.31 -26.62
CA VAL A 131 -1.51 20.27 -26.01
C VAL A 131 -1.65 20.55 -24.52
N SER A 132 -2.83 20.93 -24.05
CA SER A 132 -3.15 20.94 -22.63
C SER A 132 -3.75 19.61 -22.22
N VAL A 133 -3.21 18.96 -21.18
CA VAL A 133 -3.83 17.80 -20.55
C VAL A 133 -4.32 18.24 -19.17
N PRO A 134 -5.47 18.92 -19.07
CA PRO A 134 -6.02 19.34 -17.78
C PRO A 134 -6.49 18.09 -17.03
N ILE A 135 -5.61 17.50 -16.24
CA ILE A 135 -5.97 16.43 -15.31
C ILE A 135 -6.76 17.10 -14.17
N GLU A 136 -8.05 16.82 -14.07
CA GLU A 136 -8.85 17.17 -12.90
C GLU A 136 -8.38 16.33 -11.71
N LEU A 137 -7.50 16.92 -10.89
CA LEU A 137 -6.96 16.28 -9.69
C LEU A 137 -7.98 16.18 -8.55
N TYR A 138 -9.09 16.88 -8.62
CA TYR A 138 -10.15 16.81 -7.62
C TYR A 138 -11.24 15.86 -8.12
N GLY A 139 -11.54 14.82 -7.35
CA GLY A 139 -12.45 13.73 -7.69
C GLY A 139 -11.74 12.38 -7.79
N LEU A 140 -12.40 11.43 -8.44
CA LEU A 140 -11.92 10.06 -8.57
C LEU A 140 -10.55 10.00 -9.25
N THR A 141 -10.32 10.78 -10.31
CA THR A 141 -9.06 10.77 -11.08
C THR A 141 -7.84 11.08 -10.21
N GLY A 142 -7.92 12.10 -9.35
CA GLY A 142 -6.85 12.43 -8.41
C GLY A 142 -6.61 11.35 -7.36
N ILE A 143 -7.69 10.75 -6.84
CA ILE A 143 -7.60 9.62 -5.91
C ILE A 143 -6.88 8.44 -6.57
N LEU A 144 -7.27 8.06 -7.80
CA LEU A 144 -6.63 6.96 -8.54
C LEU A 144 -5.15 7.26 -8.83
N LEU A 145 -4.83 8.49 -9.23
CA LEU A 145 -3.45 8.92 -9.49
C LEU A 145 -2.59 8.82 -8.23
N ALA A 146 -3.08 9.34 -7.11
CA ALA A 146 -2.38 9.30 -5.84
C ALA A 146 -2.22 7.87 -5.32
N HIS A 147 -3.27 7.04 -5.37
CA HIS A 147 -3.14 5.64 -5.01
C HIS A 147 -2.15 4.90 -5.90
N THR A 148 -2.14 5.17 -7.21
CA THR A 148 -1.15 4.58 -8.11
C THR A 148 0.27 5.01 -7.74
N PHE A 149 0.47 6.28 -7.38
CA PHE A 149 1.76 6.80 -6.91
C PHE A 149 2.28 6.06 -5.67
N PHE A 150 1.42 5.82 -4.67
CA PHE A 150 1.81 5.08 -3.46
C PHE A 150 1.97 3.58 -3.72
N ASN A 151 1.03 2.98 -4.44
CA ASN A 151 0.83 1.54 -4.46
C ASN A 151 1.54 0.81 -5.61
N LEU A 152 1.77 1.48 -6.74
CA LEU A 152 2.53 0.89 -7.85
C LEU A 152 3.95 0.45 -7.42
N PRO A 153 4.79 1.31 -6.81
CA PRO A 153 6.14 0.90 -6.43
C PRO A 153 6.14 -0.15 -5.31
N LEU A 154 5.17 -0.11 -4.41
CA LEU A 154 4.96 -1.16 -3.41
C LEU A 154 4.60 -2.50 -4.08
N ALA A 155 3.63 -2.50 -4.99
CA ALA A 155 3.22 -3.68 -5.74
C ALA A 155 4.37 -4.27 -6.56
N VAL A 156 5.20 -3.45 -7.20
CA VAL A 156 6.42 -3.92 -7.88
C VAL A 156 7.31 -4.71 -6.93
N ARG A 157 7.58 -4.18 -5.74
CA ARG A 157 8.42 -4.85 -4.73
C ARG A 157 7.81 -6.15 -4.22
N LEU A 158 6.49 -6.20 -4.04
CA LEU A 158 5.78 -7.39 -3.58
C LEU A 158 5.67 -8.47 -4.66
N LEU A 159 5.67 -8.11 -5.94
CA LEU A 159 5.60 -9.05 -7.06
C LEU A 159 6.96 -9.61 -7.49
N LEU A 160 8.06 -8.88 -7.25
CA LEU A 160 9.41 -9.34 -7.61
C LEU A 160 9.75 -10.77 -7.13
N PRO A 161 9.44 -11.18 -5.89
CA PRO A 161 9.68 -12.55 -5.42
C PRO A 161 9.02 -13.65 -6.27
N ALA A 162 7.95 -13.35 -7.02
CA ALA A 162 7.30 -14.33 -7.90
C ALA A 162 8.26 -14.85 -8.99
N TRP A 163 9.15 -14.00 -9.50
CA TRP A 163 10.16 -14.41 -10.47
C TRP A 163 11.38 -15.07 -9.81
N ASP A 164 11.71 -14.71 -8.57
CA ASP A 164 12.85 -15.29 -7.83
C ASP A 164 12.66 -16.80 -7.54
N GLN A 165 11.42 -17.29 -7.55
CA GLN A 165 11.10 -18.71 -7.38
C GLN A 165 11.34 -19.56 -8.64
N ILE A 166 11.44 -18.94 -9.82
CA ILE A 166 11.62 -19.67 -11.08
C ILE A 166 13.07 -20.17 -11.16
N THR A 167 13.23 -21.49 -11.09
CA THR A 167 14.54 -22.15 -11.06
C THR A 167 15.32 -21.96 -12.37
N ASN A 168 16.65 -22.02 -12.28
CA ASN A 168 17.51 -21.91 -13.46
C ASN A 168 17.36 -23.09 -14.43
N GLU A 169 17.01 -24.25 -13.90
CA GLU A 169 16.67 -25.45 -14.67
C GLU A 169 15.46 -25.17 -15.58
N THR A 170 14.42 -24.49 -15.06
CA THR A 170 13.26 -24.08 -15.85
C THR A 170 13.67 -23.17 -17.01
N TRP A 171 14.55 -22.19 -16.78
CA TRP A 171 15.05 -21.29 -17.82
C TRP A 171 15.89 -22.02 -18.89
N ARG A 172 16.73 -22.98 -18.48
CA ARG A 172 17.53 -23.81 -19.40
C ARG A 172 16.64 -24.68 -20.28
N THR A 173 15.64 -25.36 -19.71
CA THR A 173 14.68 -26.16 -20.49
C THR A 173 13.86 -25.31 -21.46
N ALA A 174 13.45 -24.11 -21.03
CA ALA A 174 12.73 -23.21 -21.93
C ALA A 174 13.62 -22.72 -23.09
N SER A 175 14.93 -22.58 -22.86
CA SER A 175 15.90 -22.23 -23.89
C SER A 175 16.12 -23.36 -24.90
N THR A 176 16.15 -24.63 -24.48
CA THR A 176 16.30 -25.78 -25.39
C THR A 176 15.06 -25.99 -26.25
N LEU A 177 13.87 -25.65 -25.72
CA LEU A 177 12.60 -25.66 -26.45
C LEU A 177 12.40 -24.44 -27.37
N GLY A 178 13.33 -23.47 -27.38
CA GLY A 178 13.24 -22.29 -28.24
C GLY A 178 12.04 -21.37 -27.93
N MET A 179 11.58 -21.34 -26.66
CA MET A 179 10.38 -20.59 -26.30
C MET A 179 10.55 -19.08 -26.50
N SER A 180 9.58 -18.45 -27.15
CA SER A 180 9.48 -16.99 -27.31
C SER A 180 9.10 -16.28 -25.99
N SER A 181 9.35 -14.98 -25.87
CA SER A 181 9.05 -14.22 -24.64
C SER A 181 7.56 -14.26 -24.24
N THR A 182 6.65 -14.33 -25.20
CA THR A 182 5.20 -14.46 -24.93
C THR A 182 4.87 -15.85 -24.39
N GLN A 183 5.50 -16.91 -24.92
CA GLN A 183 5.34 -18.27 -24.41
C GLN A 183 5.94 -18.40 -23.00
N LEU A 184 7.11 -17.82 -22.74
CA LEU A 184 7.70 -17.76 -21.40
C LEU A 184 6.75 -17.07 -20.42
N PHE A 185 6.17 -15.93 -20.81
CA PHE A 185 5.20 -15.24 -19.96
C PHE A 185 3.98 -16.10 -19.66
N ARG A 186 3.36 -16.69 -20.69
CA ARG A 186 2.12 -17.46 -20.52
C ARG A 186 2.30 -18.76 -19.74
N PHE A 187 3.37 -19.51 -20.00
CA PHE A 187 3.53 -20.88 -19.50
C PHE A 187 4.41 -20.99 -18.26
N ILE A 188 5.28 -20.02 -17.99
CA ILE A 188 6.22 -20.06 -16.86
C ILE A 188 5.95 -18.92 -15.89
N GLU A 189 5.96 -17.67 -16.39
CA GLU A 189 5.86 -16.50 -15.51
C GLU A 189 4.44 -16.30 -14.96
N TRP A 190 3.39 -16.46 -15.79
CA TRP A 190 2.00 -16.25 -15.37
C TRP A 190 1.54 -17.24 -14.30
N PRO A 191 1.81 -18.56 -14.39
CA PRO A 191 1.53 -19.48 -13.30
C PRO A 191 2.21 -19.07 -11.99
N ALA A 192 3.50 -18.72 -12.04
CA ALA A 192 4.25 -18.25 -10.87
C ALA A 192 3.66 -16.94 -10.30
N LEU A 193 3.35 -15.98 -11.16
CA LEU A 193 2.72 -14.72 -10.79
C LEU A 193 1.34 -14.91 -10.19
N SER A 194 0.53 -15.81 -10.75
CA SER A 194 -0.85 -16.07 -10.30
C SER A 194 -0.92 -16.60 -8.87
N ALA A 195 0.14 -17.26 -8.38
CA ALA A 195 0.25 -17.68 -6.98
C ALA A 195 0.49 -16.50 -6.01
N PHE A 196 1.16 -15.44 -6.49
CA PHE A 196 1.48 -14.24 -5.72
C PHE A 196 0.42 -13.14 -5.81
N LEU A 197 -0.22 -13.02 -6.96
CA LEU A 197 -1.09 -11.91 -7.31
C LEU A 197 -2.22 -11.68 -6.30
N PRO A 198 -2.92 -12.72 -5.79
CA PRO A 198 -3.96 -12.53 -4.79
C PRO A 198 -3.47 -11.82 -3.53
N GLY A 199 -2.30 -12.21 -3.00
CA GLY A 199 -1.74 -11.58 -1.80
C GLY A 199 -1.37 -10.13 -2.00
N VAL A 200 -0.80 -9.80 -3.16
CA VAL A 200 -0.51 -8.40 -3.50
C VAL A 200 -1.80 -7.60 -3.68
N ILE A 201 -2.81 -8.17 -4.35
CA ILE A 201 -4.13 -7.53 -4.52
C ILE A 201 -4.76 -7.22 -3.15
N VAL A 202 -4.69 -8.12 -2.17
CA VAL A 202 -5.26 -7.87 -0.83
C VAL A 202 -4.58 -6.71 -0.15
N VAL A 203 -3.24 -6.71 -0.13
CA VAL A 203 -2.47 -5.66 0.54
C VAL A 203 -2.78 -4.31 -0.09
N ILE A 204 -2.73 -4.22 -1.42
CA ILE A 204 -3.02 -2.96 -2.12
C ILE A 204 -4.49 -2.54 -1.98
N PHE A 205 -5.43 -3.49 -2.02
CA PHE A 205 -6.85 -3.22 -1.83
C PHE A 205 -7.13 -2.65 -0.45
N LEU A 206 -6.62 -3.26 0.60
CA LEU A 206 -6.79 -2.77 1.96
C LEU A 206 -6.20 -1.38 2.13
N LEU A 207 -5.00 -1.12 1.58
CA LEU A 207 -4.39 0.21 1.59
C LEU A 207 -5.25 1.27 0.87
N CYS A 208 -5.89 0.91 -0.25
CA CYS A 208 -6.78 1.83 -0.96
C CYS A 208 -8.13 2.01 -0.25
N PHE A 209 -8.65 0.94 0.36
CA PHE A 209 -9.93 0.91 1.05
C PHE A 209 -9.90 1.73 2.34
N THR A 210 -8.76 1.72 3.04
CA THR A 210 -8.53 2.50 4.27
C THR A 210 -7.71 3.77 4.00
N SER A 211 -7.94 4.42 2.87
CA SER A 211 -7.22 5.63 2.47
C SER A 211 -7.98 6.91 2.82
N PHE A 212 -7.66 7.47 3.99
CA PHE A 212 -8.35 8.65 4.50
C PHE A 212 -7.81 9.95 3.92
N ALA A 213 -6.51 10.19 4.09
CA ALA A 213 -5.91 11.50 3.79
C ALA A 213 -5.90 11.84 2.29
N VAL A 214 -5.74 10.83 1.42
CA VAL A 214 -5.81 11.04 -0.04
C VAL A 214 -7.21 11.48 -0.44
N VAL A 215 -8.24 10.76 0.01
CA VAL A 215 -9.63 11.05 -0.36
C VAL A 215 -10.11 12.36 0.25
N LEU A 216 -9.75 12.65 1.51
CA LEU A 216 -10.11 13.92 2.13
C LEU A 216 -9.55 15.13 1.37
N THR A 217 -8.32 15.02 0.85
CA THR A 217 -7.63 16.13 0.19
C THR A 217 -7.95 16.25 -1.30
N LEU A 218 -8.13 15.13 -2.00
CA LEU A 218 -8.35 15.08 -3.44
C LEU A 218 -9.77 14.70 -3.84
N GLY A 219 -10.66 14.36 -2.92
CA GLY A 219 -12.02 13.88 -3.24
C GLY A 219 -12.91 14.92 -3.93
N GLY A 220 -12.68 16.22 -3.72
CA GLY A 220 -13.33 17.27 -4.51
C GLY A 220 -14.85 17.43 -4.33
N GLY A 221 -15.50 16.65 -3.47
CA GLY A 221 -16.92 16.83 -3.12
C GLY A 221 -17.62 15.56 -2.62
N PRO A 222 -18.93 15.65 -2.28
CA PRO A 222 -19.71 14.54 -1.68
C PRO A 222 -19.85 13.30 -2.58
N ALA A 223 -19.72 13.48 -3.90
CA ALA A 223 -19.80 12.39 -4.87
C ALA A 223 -18.61 11.41 -4.77
N ALA A 224 -17.50 11.84 -4.17
CA ALA A 224 -16.27 11.05 -4.01
C ALA A 224 -15.85 10.92 -2.53
N THR A 225 -16.84 10.74 -1.65
CA THR A 225 -16.64 10.47 -0.23
C THR A 225 -16.52 8.96 0.02
N THR A 226 -15.46 8.55 0.72
CA THR A 226 -15.30 7.18 1.25
C THR A 226 -15.83 7.05 2.67
N ILE A 227 -15.99 5.82 3.17
CA ILE A 227 -16.50 5.57 4.52
C ILE A 227 -15.67 6.32 5.57
N GLU A 228 -14.35 6.36 5.44
CA GLU A 228 -13.46 7.07 6.36
C GLU A 228 -13.70 8.59 6.39
N VAL A 229 -13.90 9.18 5.22
CA VAL A 229 -14.20 10.61 5.12
C VAL A 229 -15.60 10.88 5.68
N ALA A 230 -16.57 9.99 5.46
CA ALA A 230 -17.91 10.10 6.05
C ALA A 230 -17.88 9.99 7.58
N ILE A 231 -17.09 9.08 8.15
CA ILE A 231 -16.88 8.98 9.61
C ILE A 231 -16.31 10.31 10.14
N TYR A 232 -15.30 10.85 9.47
CA TYR A 232 -14.72 12.13 9.85
C TYR A 232 -15.73 13.28 9.77
N GLN A 233 -16.57 13.30 8.73
CA GLN A 233 -17.61 14.31 8.57
C GLN A 233 -18.68 14.22 9.66
N ALA A 234 -19.16 13.01 9.95
CA ALA A 234 -20.12 12.73 11.01
C ALA A 234 -19.62 13.23 12.37
N LEU A 235 -18.35 12.97 12.70
CA LEU A 235 -17.75 13.41 13.97
C LEU A 235 -17.44 14.90 14.02
N ARG A 236 -16.86 15.45 12.96
CA ARG A 236 -16.25 16.79 13.00
C ARG A 236 -17.19 17.92 12.60
N PHE A 237 -18.08 17.65 11.64
CA PHE A 237 -18.95 18.66 11.06
C PHE A 237 -20.41 18.48 11.47
N GLU A 238 -20.88 17.23 11.54
CA GLU A 238 -22.28 16.92 11.87
C GLU A 238 -22.49 16.69 13.37
N PHE A 239 -21.41 16.40 14.12
CA PHE A 239 -21.43 16.10 15.55
C PHE A 239 -22.36 14.92 15.91
N ASP A 240 -22.46 13.93 15.01
CA ASP A 240 -23.25 12.71 15.20
C ASP A 240 -22.32 11.50 15.44
N PRO A 241 -21.94 11.23 16.70
CA PRO A 241 -21.09 10.10 17.03
C PRO A 241 -21.81 8.75 16.86
N ALA A 242 -23.14 8.72 16.85
CA ALA A 242 -23.90 7.50 16.64
C ALA A 242 -23.79 7.04 15.18
N GLN A 243 -24.00 7.95 14.24
CA GLN A 243 -23.81 7.66 12.81
C GLN A 243 -22.36 7.28 12.49
N ALA A 244 -21.39 8.00 13.07
CA ALA A 244 -19.97 7.69 12.92
C ALA A 244 -19.62 6.27 13.41
N ALA A 245 -20.19 5.86 14.55
CA ALA A 245 -20.03 4.53 15.12
C ALA A 245 -20.59 3.43 14.19
N VAL A 246 -21.77 3.64 13.60
CA VAL A 246 -22.36 2.71 12.62
C VAL A 246 -21.51 2.60 11.36
N LEU A 247 -21.03 3.73 10.81
CA LEU A 247 -20.13 3.74 9.66
C LEU A 247 -18.80 3.03 9.96
N ALA A 248 -18.23 3.22 11.15
CA ALA A 248 -17.01 2.55 11.58
C ALA A 248 -17.19 1.03 11.72
N LEU A 249 -18.32 0.57 12.28
CA LEU A 249 -18.67 -0.85 12.33
C LEU A 249 -18.82 -1.42 10.92
N ALA A 250 -19.53 -0.73 10.03
CA ALA A 250 -19.67 -1.15 8.64
C ALA A 250 -18.32 -1.25 7.94
N GLN A 251 -17.43 -0.26 8.12
CA GLN A 251 -16.07 -0.31 7.59
C GLN A 251 -15.28 -1.50 8.12
N LEU A 252 -15.35 -1.77 9.43
CA LEU A 252 -14.65 -2.90 10.05
C LEU A 252 -15.14 -4.24 9.48
N LEU A 253 -16.45 -4.42 9.36
CA LEU A 253 -17.05 -5.64 8.80
C LEU A 253 -16.70 -5.82 7.30
N LEU A 254 -16.75 -4.75 6.51
CA LEU A 254 -16.40 -4.78 5.09
C LEU A 254 -14.90 -5.05 4.87
N CYS A 255 -14.04 -4.45 5.70
CA CYS A 255 -12.60 -4.67 5.67
C CYS A 255 -12.25 -6.12 6.06
N ALA A 256 -12.81 -6.62 7.17
CA ALA A 256 -12.61 -8.00 7.60
C ALA A 256 -13.16 -9.00 6.57
N GLY A 257 -14.38 -8.76 6.06
CA GLY A 257 -15.01 -9.60 5.04
C GLY A 257 -14.20 -9.67 3.74
N SER A 258 -13.77 -8.52 3.21
CA SER A 258 -12.94 -8.46 2.01
C SER A 258 -11.58 -9.13 2.21
N ALA A 259 -10.91 -8.89 3.34
CA ALA A 259 -9.65 -9.54 3.68
C ALA A 259 -9.81 -11.07 3.77
N LEU A 260 -10.82 -11.57 4.48
CA LEU A 260 -11.07 -13.01 4.64
C LEU A 260 -11.40 -13.69 3.31
N LEU A 261 -12.26 -13.07 2.48
CA LEU A 261 -12.60 -13.58 1.15
C LEU A 261 -11.36 -13.70 0.28
N LEU A 262 -10.51 -12.67 0.26
CA LEU A 262 -9.30 -12.68 -0.55
C LEU A 262 -8.22 -13.63 0.03
N ILE A 263 -8.10 -13.77 1.35
CA ILE A 263 -7.22 -14.78 1.99
C ILE A 263 -7.69 -16.20 1.69
N ARG A 264 -9.00 -16.45 1.71
CA ARG A 264 -9.57 -17.75 1.36
C ARG A 264 -9.25 -18.13 -0.09
N TRP A 265 -9.20 -17.13 -0.97
CA TRP A 265 -8.77 -17.27 -2.36
C TRP A 265 -7.26 -17.57 -2.46
N MET A 266 -6.41 -16.91 -1.66
CA MET A 266 -4.96 -17.17 -1.60
C MET A 266 -4.59 -18.61 -1.23
N ARG A 267 -5.24 -19.19 -0.22
CA ARG A 267 -4.88 -20.53 0.30
C ARG A 267 -5.00 -21.66 -0.73
N VAL A 268 -5.70 -21.42 -1.85
CA VAL A 268 -5.83 -22.38 -2.96
C VAL A 268 -4.57 -22.42 -3.84
N LEU A 269 -3.67 -21.43 -3.74
CA LEU A 269 -2.61 -21.21 -4.73
C LEU A 269 -1.17 -21.35 -4.19
N THR A 270 -0.98 -21.54 -2.87
CA THR A 270 0.36 -21.58 -2.26
C THR A 270 0.83 -22.99 -1.87
N GLN A 271 1.65 -23.59 -2.72
CA GLN A 271 2.75 -24.48 -2.31
C GLN A 271 3.93 -24.32 -3.27
N THR A 272 4.89 -23.46 -2.95
CA THR A 272 6.29 -23.68 -3.32
C THR A 272 7.19 -22.73 -2.53
N SER A 273 8.10 -23.31 -1.74
CA SER A 273 9.25 -22.58 -1.20
C SER A 273 10.34 -22.59 -2.27
N GLY A 274 10.37 -21.55 -3.11
CA GLY A 274 11.41 -21.39 -4.11
C GLY A 274 12.74 -20.98 -3.47
N ARG A 275 13.81 -21.73 -3.76
CA ARG A 275 15.20 -21.34 -3.48
C ARG A 275 15.55 -20.15 -4.38
N LYS A 276 16.19 -19.09 -3.84
CA LYS A 276 16.64 -17.93 -4.64
C LYS A 276 17.43 -18.40 -5.86
N SER A 277 16.89 -18.15 -7.04
CA SER A 277 17.49 -18.53 -8.33
C SER A 277 18.22 -17.33 -8.94
N ASP A 278 19.48 -17.53 -9.36
CA ASP A 278 20.25 -16.50 -10.07
C ASP A 278 19.80 -16.48 -11.54
N SER A 279 18.86 -15.61 -11.92
CA SER A 279 18.15 -15.60 -13.23
C SER A 279 19.02 -15.32 -14.48
N ARG A 280 20.34 -15.54 -14.42
CA ARG A 280 21.28 -15.34 -15.53
C ARG A 280 21.02 -16.27 -16.72
N ALA A 281 20.33 -17.38 -16.53
CA ALA A 281 20.04 -18.38 -17.58
C ALA A 281 18.83 -18.04 -18.48
N ARG A 282 18.22 -16.87 -18.32
CA ARG A 282 16.96 -16.51 -18.98
C ARG A 282 17.13 -16.22 -20.49
N PRO A 283 16.42 -16.91 -21.40
CA PRO A 283 16.69 -16.90 -22.85
C PRO A 283 16.24 -15.64 -23.59
N ASP A 284 15.18 -14.94 -23.14
CA ASP A 284 14.62 -13.78 -23.83
C ASP A 284 15.28 -12.44 -23.44
N THR A 285 16.43 -12.45 -22.77
CA THR A 285 17.12 -11.22 -22.33
C THR A 285 17.88 -10.51 -23.46
N GLY A 286 18.21 -11.20 -24.55
CA GLY A 286 19.10 -10.70 -25.61
C GLY A 286 18.49 -9.71 -26.61
N THR A 287 17.16 -9.67 -26.77
CA THR A 287 16.51 -8.88 -27.83
C THR A 287 16.60 -7.37 -27.58
N ARG A 288 16.98 -6.59 -28.62
CA ARG A 288 17.07 -5.11 -28.54
C ARG A 288 15.72 -4.47 -28.23
N ALA A 289 14.65 -4.88 -28.93
CA ALA A 289 13.30 -4.40 -28.68
C ALA A 289 12.84 -4.70 -27.25
N GLY A 290 13.11 -5.91 -26.76
CA GLY A 290 12.79 -6.29 -25.39
C GLY A 290 13.58 -5.51 -24.34
N ARG A 291 14.81 -5.09 -24.65
CA ARG A 291 15.63 -4.23 -23.78
C ARG A 291 15.08 -2.80 -23.73
N LEU A 292 14.73 -2.24 -24.89
CA LEU A 292 14.14 -0.90 -24.96
C LEU A 292 12.81 -0.84 -24.20
N PHE A 293 11.98 -1.87 -24.35
CA PHE A 293 10.73 -1.98 -23.61
C PHE A 293 10.96 -2.04 -22.09
N ASP A 294 11.87 -2.91 -21.60
CA ASP A 294 12.17 -3.03 -20.17
C ASP A 294 12.63 -1.71 -19.57
N PHE A 295 13.62 -1.05 -20.19
CA PHE A 295 14.13 0.22 -19.69
C PHE A 295 13.14 1.36 -19.89
N GLY A 296 12.30 1.33 -20.92
CA GLY A 296 11.22 2.28 -21.11
C GLY A 296 10.17 2.20 -20.01
N VAL A 297 9.76 0.99 -19.63
CA VAL A 297 8.79 0.76 -18.55
C VAL A 297 9.40 1.10 -17.18
N ILE A 298 10.65 0.69 -16.91
CA ILE A 298 11.37 1.07 -15.69
C ILE A 298 11.54 2.60 -15.61
N GLY A 299 11.92 3.23 -16.72
CA GLY A 299 12.13 4.67 -16.82
C GLY A 299 10.83 5.46 -16.64
N LEU A 300 9.74 5.03 -17.25
CA LEU A 300 8.43 5.67 -17.10
C LEU A 300 7.89 5.53 -15.67
N CYS A 301 8.03 4.36 -15.07
CA CYS A 301 7.70 4.15 -13.67
C CYS A 301 8.57 5.01 -12.75
N GLY A 302 9.88 5.05 -12.99
CA GLY A 302 10.81 5.91 -12.26
C GLY A 302 10.45 7.39 -12.41
N LEU A 303 10.09 7.85 -13.61
CA LEU A 303 9.64 9.22 -13.84
C LEU A 303 8.36 9.51 -13.07
N PHE A 304 7.35 8.63 -13.16
CA PHE A 304 6.09 8.80 -12.43
C PHE A 304 6.28 8.87 -10.90
N VAL A 305 7.14 8.03 -10.34
CA VAL A 305 7.38 7.96 -8.88
C VAL A 305 8.32 9.05 -8.39
N PHE A 306 9.42 9.33 -9.10
CA PHE A 306 10.45 10.25 -8.60
C PHE A 306 10.19 11.70 -8.95
N THR A 307 9.37 12.01 -9.96
CA THR A 307 9.09 13.41 -10.33
C THR A 307 8.35 14.16 -9.22
N PRO A 308 7.26 13.63 -8.60
CA PRO A 308 6.61 14.30 -7.48
C PRO A 308 7.52 14.51 -6.27
N VAL A 309 8.38 13.51 -5.98
CA VAL A 309 9.37 13.60 -4.89
C VAL A 309 10.41 14.69 -5.20
N ALA A 310 10.92 14.73 -6.42
CA ALA A 310 11.88 15.75 -6.85
C ALA A 310 11.25 17.16 -6.86
N ALA A 311 10.00 17.30 -7.31
CA ALA A 311 9.26 18.56 -7.28
C ALA A 311 9.09 19.07 -5.84
N LEU A 312 8.82 18.18 -4.90
CA LEU A 312 8.73 18.53 -3.49
C LEU A 312 10.10 18.95 -2.92
N VAL A 313 11.17 18.18 -3.18
CA VAL A 313 12.51 18.52 -2.69
C VAL A 313 12.95 19.88 -3.23
N THR A 314 12.75 20.13 -4.53
CA THR A 314 13.08 21.42 -5.15
C THR A 314 12.24 22.57 -4.61
N SER A 315 10.95 22.35 -4.36
CA SER A 315 10.08 23.35 -3.73
C SER A 315 10.50 23.65 -2.30
N GLY A 316 10.87 22.62 -1.53
CA GLY A 316 11.38 22.76 -0.17
C GLY A 316 12.69 23.54 -0.12
N LEU A 317 13.64 23.24 -1.02
CA LEU A 317 14.94 23.93 -1.09
C LEU A 317 14.84 25.40 -1.51
N ARG A 318 13.82 25.76 -2.31
CA ARG A 318 13.54 27.15 -2.70
C ARG A 318 12.75 27.92 -1.66
N GLY A 319 12.15 27.23 -0.69
CA GLY A 319 11.46 27.84 0.44
C GLY A 319 12.42 28.51 1.42
N PRO A 320 11.90 29.16 2.47
CA PRO A 320 12.72 29.84 3.46
C PRO A 320 13.32 28.82 4.47
N VAL A 321 14.18 27.93 3.98
CA VAL A 321 14.75 26.81 4.76
C VAL A 321 15.46 27.30 6.01
N ALA A 322 16.24 28.39 5.89
CA ALA A 322 16.98 28.96 7.01
C ALA A 322 16.05 29.46 8.13
N THR A 323 14.93 30.12 7.78
CA THR A 323 14.01 30.63 8.81
C THR A 323 13.26 29.49 9.48
N VAL A 324 12.86 28.47 8.72
CA VAL A 324 12.18 27.28 9.25
C VAL A 324 13.10 26.48 10.17
N LEU A 325 14.38 26.32 9.83
CA LEU A 325 15.35 25.62 10.68
C LEU A 325 15.72 26.40 11.95
N LEU A 326 15.54 27.72 11.97
CA LEU A 326 15.75 28.56 13.15
C LEU A 326 14.51 28.63 14.05
N ASP A 327 13.37 28.15 13.57
CA ASP A 327 12.12 28.14 14.33
C ASP A 327 12.19 27.09 15.47
N THR A 328 12.00 27.55 16.71
CA THR A 328 11.99 26.68 17.88
C THR A 328 10.79 25.73 17.90
N ASP A 329 9.66 26.12 17.30
CA ASP A 329 8.45 25.30 17.29
C ASP A 329 8.63 24.06 16.43
N LEU A 330 9.41 24.17 15.33
CA LEU A 330 9.79 23.04 14.50
C LEU A 330 10.54 21.98 15.32
N TRP A 331 11.56 22.40 16.05
CA TRP A 331 12.39 21.46 16.83
C TRP A 331 11.64 20.85 18.00
N GLN A 332 10.73 21.59 18.64
CA GLN A 332 9.85 21.03 19.66
C GLN A 332 8.89 19.99 19.07
N ALA A 333 8.26 20.29 17.92
CA ALA A 333 7.38 19.33 17.24
C ALA A 333 8.16 18.09 16.76
N ALA A 334 9.38 18.27 16.25
CA ALA A 334 10.27 17.19 15.83
C ALA A 334 10.69 16.32 17.01
N ALA A 335 11.08 16.92 18.14
CA ALA A 335 11.46 16.20 19.35
C ALA A 335 10.27 15.41 19.93
N ARG A 336 9.06 15.99 19.95
CA ARG A 336 7.83 15.29 20.37
C ARG A 336 7.55 14.10 19.44
N SER A 337 7.62 14.32 18.14
CA SER A 337 7.40 13.26 17.13
C SER A 337 8.42 12.13 17.27
N LEU A 338 9.70 12.47 17.48
CA LEU A 338 10.77 11.49 17.71
C LEU A 338 10.56 10.71 19.01
N GLY A 339 10.16 11.39 20.10
CA GLY A 339 9.84 10.74 21.37
C GLY A 339 8.67 9.75 21.24
N ILE A 340 7.60 10.16 20.56
CA ILE A 340 6.45 9.28 20.28
C ILE A 340 6.88 8.10 19.40
N ALA A 341 7.67 8.35 18.35
CA ALA A 341 8.11 7.30 17.45
C ALA A 341 9.00 6.26 18.16
N LEU A 342 9.95 6.70 19.00
CA LEU A 342 10.85 5.81 19.74
C LEU A 342 10.09 4.97 20.77
N THR A 343 9.17 5.58 21.50
CA THR A 343 8.34 4.86 22.49
C THR A 343 7.41 3.86 21.82
N ALA A 344 6.70 4.27 20.76
CA ALA A 344 5.83 3.37 19.99
C ALA A 344 6.61 2.22 19.34
N THR A 345 7.77 2.49 18.73
CA THR A 345 8.61 1.45 18.11
C THR A 345 9.14 0.47 19.14
N SER A 346 9.58 0.95 20.30
CA SER A 346 10.06 0.10 21.39
C SER A 346 8.93 -0.78 21.92
N LEU A 347 7.75 -0.21 22.17
CA LEU A 347 6.58 -0.96 22.64
C LEU A 347 6.14 -2.01 21.61
N ALA A 348 6.00 -1.62 20.35
CA ALA A 348 5.62 -2.52 19.26
C ALA A 348 6.66 -3.63 19.09
N GLY A 349 7.96 -3.32 19.17
CA GLY A 349 9.04 -4.30 19.10
C GLY A 349 8.98 -5.32 20.24
N ILE A 350 8.75 -4.86 21.48
CA ILE A 350 8.58 -5.73 22.65
C ILE A 350 7.36 -6.63 22.47
N MET A 351 6.21 -6.08 22.05
CA MET A 351 4.99 -6.87 21.80
C MET A 351 5.19 -7.90 20.69
N ALA A 352 5.80 -7.51 19.57
CA ALA A 352 6.05 -8.40 18.44
C ALA A 352 7.02 -9.54 18.80
N LEU A 353 8.10 -9.25 19.52
CA LEU A 353 9.01 -10.27 20.05
C LEU A 353 8.29 -11.16 21.07
N GLY A 354 7.45 -10.60 21.92
CA GLY A 354 6.60 -11.34 22.85
C GLY A 354 5.72 -12.36 22.11
N ILE A 355 4.92 -11.90 21.14
CA ILE A 355 4.07 -12.77 20.32
C ILE A 355 4.90 -13.83 19.57
N ALA A 356 6.04 -13.44 18.97
CA ALA A 356 6.90 -14.37 18.23
C ALA A 356 7.53 -15.44 19.12
N THR A 357 7.96 -15.09 20.33
CA THR A 357 8.49 -16.06 21.31
C THR A 357 7.40 -17.00 21.79
N THR A 358 6.21 -16.49 22.12
CA THR A 358 5.06 -17.30 22.50
C THR A 358 4.61 -18.26 21.38
N ALA A 359 4.58 -17.79 20.12
CA ALA A 359 4.22 -18.62 18.97
C ALA A 359 5.15 -19.81 18.75
N ARG A 360 6.44 -19.69 19.10
CA ARG A 360 7.42 -20.79 19.03
C ARG A 360 7.16 -21.90 20.06
N PHE A 361 6.46 -21.59 21.14
CA PHE A 361 6.08 -22.60 22.15
C PHE A 361 4.73 -23.26 21.84
N LEU A 362 3.93 -22.69 20.93
CA LEU A 362 2.63 -23.24 20.53
C LEU A 362 2.70 -24.20 19.32
N VAL A 363 3.86 -24.26 18.66
CA VAL A 363 4.22 -25.22 17.59
C VAL A 363 5.12 -26.28 18.18
#